data_AF-A0A847S7W9-F1
#
_entry.id   AF-A0A847S7W9-F1
#
_cell.length_a   1.000
_cell.length_b   1.000
_cell.length_c   1.000
_cell.angle_alpha   90.00
_cell.angle_beta   90.00
_cell.angle_gamma   90.00
#
_symmetry.space_group_name_H-M   'P 1'
#
loop_
_entity.id
_entity.type
_entity.pdbx_description
1 polymer ?
#
loop_
_entity_poly.entity_id
_entity_poly.type
_entity_poly.pdbx_seq_one_letter_code
_entity_poly.pdbx_strand_id
1 'polypeptide(L)'
;MKLHEQREQGYLFADYGPDFLKVNDQILRQNLLLSPDRIDTDWPARDFDSLEAAHFEYILVLQPELVLLGTGTQLRFPHPRLLAPLSSQGIGVDVMDIGAACRTYNILMSEGRRVVAAMLLV
;
A
#
# COMPACT_ATOMS: atom_id res chain seq x y z
N MET A 1 -32.30 -2.72 18.60
CA MET A 1 -31.68 -4.03 18.32
C MET A 1 -30.19 -3.80 18.15
N LYS A 2 -29.36 -4.44 18.98
CA LYS A 2 -27.89 -4.38 18.85
C LYS A 2 -27.49 -5.48 17.87
N LEU A 3 -27.01 -5.11 16.69
CA LEU A 3 -26.24 -6.02 15.85
C LEU A 3 -24.77 -5.62 16.02
N HIS A 4 -24.06 -6.42 16.83
CA HIS A 4 -22.60 -6.43 16.86
C HIS A 4 -22.15 -7.08 15.55
N GLU A 5 -21.77 -6.28 14.56
CA GLU A 5 -20.85 -6.74 13.53
C GLU A 5 -19.48 -6.16 13.91
N GLN A 6 -18.78 -6.87 14.80
CA GLN A 6 -17.34 -6.71 14.87
C GLN A 6 -16.81 -7.24 13.54
N ARG A 7 -16.74 -6.38 12.52
CA ARG A 7 -15.78 -6.58 11.43
C ARG A 7 -14.46 -6.89 12.12
N GLU A 8 -13.88 -8.06 11.89
CA GLU A 8 -12.46 -8.25 12.17
C GLU A 8 -11.77 -7.08 11.48
N GLN A 9 -11.29 -6.11 12.26
CA GLN A 9 -10.81 -4.85 11.72
C GLN A 9 -9.55 -5.23 10.95
N GLY A 10 -9.63 -5.24 9.62
CA GLY A 10 -8.50 -5.51 8.75
C GLY A 10 -7.35 -4.53 9.06
N TYR A 11 -6.23 -4.70 8.39
CA TYR A 11 -5.07 -3.89 8.71
C TYR A 11 -5.27 -2.43 8.32
N LEU A 12 -5.07 -1.53 9.29
CA LEU A 12 -5.20 -0.08 9.16
C LEU A 12 -3.91 0.61 9.59
N PHE A 13 -3.57 1.71 8.94
CA PHE A 13 -2.52 2.59 9.43
C PHE A 13 -3.02 3.35 10.66
N ALA A 14 -2.40 3.12 11.81
CA ALA A 14 -2.71 3.79 13.06
C ALA A 14 -1.88 5.06 13.27
N ASP A 15 -0.63 5.06 12.81
CA ASP A 15 0.30 6.18 12.91
C ASP A 15 1.42 6.05 11.86
N TYR A 16 2.15 7.12 11.60
CA TYR A 16 3.30 7.10 10.70
C TYR A 16 4.31 8.19 11.08
N GLY A 17 5.58 7.93 10.81
CA GLY A 17 6.67 8.86 11.02
C GLY A 17 7.71 8.80 9.90
N PRO A 18 8.82 9.54 10.06
CA PRO A 18 9.89 9.59 9.06
C PRO A 18 10.49 8.22 8.74
N ASP A 19 10.53 7.31 9.72
CA ASP A 19 11.22 6.02 9.66
C ASP A 19 10.32 4.83 10.04
N PHE A 20 9.02 5.06 10.24
CA PHE A 20 8.10 4.00 10.66
C PHE A 20 6.69 4.14 10.10
N LEU A 21 6.04 2.99 9.97
CA LEU A 21 4.60 2.86 9.78
C LEU A 21 4.04 2.03 10.93
N LYS A 22 3.00 2.53 11.58
CA LYS A 22 2.27 1.77 12.59
C LYS A 22 1.01 1.22 11.94
N VAL A 23 0.92 -0.10 11.84
CA VAL A 23 -0.25 -0.82 11.35
C VAL A 23 -0.92 -1.53 12.52
N ASN A 24 -2.14 -1.13 12.86
CA ASN A 24 -2.79 -1.49 14.12
C ASN A 24 -1.84 -1.24 15.30
N ASP A 25 -1.39 -2.30 16.00
CA ASP A 25 -0.42 -2.20 17.11
C ASP A 25 1.03 -2.56 16.71
N GLN A 26 1.28 -2.88 15.43
CA GLN A 26 2.60 -3.28 14.93
C GLN A 26 3.35 -2.09 14.35
N ILE A 27 4.63 -1.95 14.68
CA ILE A 27 5.52 -0.92 14.12
C ILE A 27 6.46 -1.58 13.11
N LEU A 28 6.38 -1.11 11.86
CA LEU A 28 7.18 -1.56 10.72
C LEU A 28 8.16 -0.46 10.32
N ARG A 29 9.40 -0.84 9.99
CA ARG A 29 10.50 0.08 9.62
C ARG A 29 11.17 -0.32 8.30
N GLN A 30 10.41 -0.94 7.43
CA GLN A 30 10.86 -1.43 6.13
C GLN A 30 9.75 -1.26 5.10
N ASN A 31 10.11 -1.34 3.83
CA ASN A 31 9.14 -1.34 2.75
C ASN A 31 8.15 -2.48 2.93
N LEU A 32 6.89 -2.21 2.62
CA LEU A 32 5.84 -3.20 2.78
C LEU A 32 4.71 -3.00 1.78
N LEU A 33 3.97 -4.08 1.53
CA LEU A 33 2.63 -4.01 0.97
C LEU A 33 1.61 -4.20 2.09
N LEU A 34 0.59 -3.35 2.10
CA LEU A 34 -0.54 -3.48 3.00
C LEU A 34 -1.81 -3.70 2.19
N SER A 35 -2.52 -4.77 2.49
CA SER A 35 -3.87 -5.05 2.00
C SER A 35 -4.81 -5.25 3.20
N PRO A 36 -6.15 -5.23 3.01
CA PRO A 36 -7.09 -5.33 4.12
C PRO A 36 -6.85 -6.55 5.02
N ASP A 37 -6.37 -7.66 4.43
CA ASP A 37 -6.20 -8.95 5.08
C ASP A 37 -4.74 -9.43 5.20
N ARG A 38 -3.76 -8.65 4.71
CA ARG A 38 -2.33 -9.05 4.76
C ARG A 38 -1.38 -7.86 4.86
N ILE A 39 -0.40 -7.99 5.75
CA ILE A 39 0.85 -7.24 5.76
C ILE A 39 1.91 -8.11 5.07
N ASP A 40 2.57 -7.59 4.04
CA ASP A 40 3.67 -8.29 3.35
C ASP A 40 4.94 -7.43 3.41
N THR A 41 5.88 -7.86 4.24
CA THR A 41 7.19 -7.22 4.40
C THR A 41 8.29 -7.84 3.54
N ASP A 42 7.95 -8.83 2.72
CA ASP A 42 8.88 -9.51 1.81
C ASP A 42 8.87 -8.87 0.41
N TRP A 43 8.20 -7.72 0.26
CA TRP A 43 8.18 -6.97 -0.99
C TRP A 43 9.62 -6.60 -1.41
N PRO A 44 10.10 -7.08 -2.57
CA PRO A 44 11.53 -6.99 -2.92
C PRO A 44 12.01 -5.59 -3.31
N ALA A 45 11.11 -4.62 -3.47
CA ALA A 45 11.49 -3.25 -3.76
C ALA A 45 12.30 -2.65 -2.60
N ARG A 46 13.50 -2.15 -2.89
CA ARG A 46 14.41 -1.57 -1.88
C ARG A 46 14.28 -0.07 -1.77
N ASP A 47 14.21 0.60 -2.91
CA ASP A 47 14.07 2.04 -3.01
C ASP A 47 13.37 2.41 -4.32
N PHE A 48 13.09 3.70 -4.47
CA PHE A 48 12.39 4.21 -5.64
C PHE A 48 13.20 4.06 -6.94
N ASP A 49 14.51 4.28 -6.88
CA ASP A 49 15.38 4.31 -8.06
C ASP A 49 15.66 2.90 -8.60
N SER A 50 15.50 1.88 -7.76
CA SER A 50 15.56 0.46 -8.10
C SER A 50 14.19 -0.16 -8.41
N LEU A 51 13.13 0.63 -8.58
CA LEU A 51 11.83 0.09 -8.97
C LEU A 51 11.88 -0.54 -10.36
N GLU A 52 11.42 -1.79 -10.44
CA GLU A 52 11.31 -2.57 -11.67
C GLU A 52 9.86 -3.02 -11.87
N ALA A 53 9.48 -3.36 -13.11
CA ALA A 53 8.14 -3.87 -13.41
C ALA A 53 7.80 -5.12 -12.58
N ALA A 54 8.80 -5.98 -12.31
CA ALA A 54 8.64 -7.17 -11.47
C ALA A 54 8.15 -6.84 -10.04
N HIS A 55 8.51 -5.68 -9.49
CA HIS A 55 8.05 -5.25 -8.17
C HIS A 55 6.56 -4.93 -8.15
N PHE A 56 5.99 -4.47 -9.27
CA PHE A 56 4.57 -4.21 -9.44
C PHE A 56 3.80 -5.48 -9.82
N GLU A 57 4.41 -6.38 -10.58
CA GLU A 57 3.87 -7.71 -10.85
C GLU A 57 3.70 -8.51 -9.56
N TYR A 58 4.66 -8.43 -8.63
CA TYR A 58 4.57 -9.06 -7.30
C TYR A 58 3.28 -8.68 -6.55
N ILE A 59 2.81 -7.43 -6.71
CA ILE A 59 1.61 -6.92 -6.04
C ILE A 59 0.34 -7.65 -6.52
N LEU A 60 0.33 -8.19 -7.74
CA LEU A 60 -0.82 -8.92 -8.30
C LEU A 60 -1.21 -10.16 -7.48
N VAL A 61 -0.27 -10.73 -6.71
CA VAL A 61 -0.55 -11.85 -5.77
C VAL A 61 -1.60 -11.44 -4.73
N LEU A 62 -1.69 -10.16 -4.39
CA LEU A 62 -2.68 -9.61 -3.46
C LEU A 62 -4.05 -9.32 -4.11
N GLN A 63 -4.16 -9.46 -5.43
CA GLN A 63 -5.38 -9.20 -6.22
C GLN A 63 -5.98 -7.81 -5.95
N PRO A 64 -5.23 -6.71 -6.11
CA PRO A 64 -5.74 -5.36 -5.84
C PRO A 64 -6.77 -4.89 -6.87
N GLU A 65 -7.74 -4.10 -6.41
CA GLU A 65 -8.57 -3.25 -7.28
C GLU A 65 -7.89 -1.90 -7.59
N LEU A 66 -7.01 -1.45 -6.68
CA LEU A 66 -6.23 -0.22 -6.79
C LEU A 66 -4.96 -0.35 -5.96
N VAL A 67 -3.88 0.23 -6.45
CA VAL A 67 -2.63 0.36 -5.71
C VAL A 67 -2.39 1.83 -5.35
N LEU A 68 -2.04 2.09 -4.09
CA LEU A 68 -1.50 3.37 -3.63
C LEU A 68 0.01 3.21 -3.44
N LEU A 69 0.81 3.89 -4.25
CA LEU A 69 2.27 3.89 -4.12
C LEU A 69 2.71 5.06 -3.24
N GLY A 70 3.13 4.78 -2.01
CA GLY A 70 3.74 5.75 -1.11
C GLY A 70 5.24 5.88 -1.35
N THR A 71 5.71 7.03 -1.83
CA THR A 71 7.11 7.22 -2.30
C THR A 71 8.04 7.90 -1.29
N GLY A 72 7.71 7.83 0.00
CA GLY A 72 8.42 8.51 1.08
C GLY A 72 7.84 9.89 1.41
N THR A 73 8.71 10.83 1.77
CA THR A 73 8.33 12.21 2.13
C THR A 73 8.05 13.11 0.93
N GLN A 74 8.46 12.70 -0.26
CA GLN A 74 8.27 13.43 -1.51
C GLN A 74 7.56 12.58 -2.56
N LEU A 75 6.75 13.24 -3.37
CA LEU A 75 6.05 12.65 -4.49
C LEU A 75 7.02 12.37 -5.63
N ARG A 76 7.23 11.11 -5.98
CA ARG A 76 8.05 10.71 -7.14
C ARG A 76 7.26 9.77 -8.04
N PHE A 77 7.12 10.11 -9.32
CA PHE A 77 6.31 9.31 -10.25
C PHE A 77 7.18 8.25 -10.95
N PRO A 78 6.86 6.95 -10.80
CA PRO A 78 7.58 5.91 -11.53
C PRO A 78 7.27 6.04 -13.03
N HIS A 79 8.22 5.62 -13.87
CA HIS A 79 7.99 5.60 -15.30
C HIS A 79 6.79 4.68 -15.64
N PRO A 80 5.85 5.06 -16.53
CA PRO A 80 4.63 4.28 -16.81
C PRO A 80 4.90 2.81 -17.20
N ARG A 81 6.03 2.54 -17.86
CA ARG A 81 6.50 1.17 -18.17
C ARG A 81 6.61 0.25 -16.94
N LEU A 82 6.95 0.79 -15.77
CA LEU A 82 7.03 0.02 -14.52
C LEU A 82 5.64 -0.40 -14.03
N LEU A 83 4.63 0.43 -14.29
CA LEU A 83 3.24 0.21 -13.87
C LEU A 83 2.44 -0.66 -14.86
N ALA A 84 3.02 -0.96 -16.03
CA ALA A 84 2.37 -1.74 -17.09
C ALA A 84 1.78 -3.08 -16.63
N PRO A 85 2.42 -3.86 -15.72
CA PRO A 85 1.82 -5.09 -15.20
C PRO A 85 0.45 -4.87 -14.56
N LEU A 86 0.32 -3.82 -13.74
CA LEU A 86 -0.94 -3.48 -13.06
C LEU A 86 -1.97 -2.91 -14.04
N SER A 87 -1.57 -1.93 -14.87
CA SER A 87 -2.51 -1.27 -15.78
C SER A 87 -3.04 -2.20 -16.87
N SER A 88 -2.25 -3.20 -17.30
CA SER A 88 -2.71 -4.24 -18.23
C SER A 88 -3.86 -5.10 -17.67
N GLN A 89 -3.99 -5.16 -16.34
CA GLN A 89 -5.09 -5.83 -15.64
C GLN A 89 -6.23 -4.86 -15.27
N GLY A 90 -6.18 -3.61 -15.74
CA GLY A 90 -7.16 -2.58 -15.40
C GLY A 90 -7.00 -2.01 -13.99
N ILE A 91 -5.87 -2.26 -13.33
CA ILE A 91 -5.63 -1.83 -11.95
C ILE A 91 -4.98 -0.45 -11.96
N GLY A 92 -5.65 0.53 -11.37
CA GLY A 92 -5.14 1.89 -11.22
C GLY A 92 -4.00 1.96 -10.20
N VAL A 93 -3.09 2.92 -10.39
CA VAL A 93 -2.02 3.23 -9.44
C VAL A 93 -2.03 4.72 -9.16
N ASP A 94 -2.28 5.10 -7.91
CA ASP A 94 -2.13 6.47 -7.44
C ASP A 94 -0.82 6.61 -6.67
N VAL A 95 -0.04 7.62 -7.03
CA VAL A 95 1.24 7.92 -6.39
C VAL A 95 1.03 9.03 -5.37
N MET A 96 1.55 8.85 -4.16
CA MET A 96 1.37 9.78 -3.04
C MET A 96 2.62 9.84 -2.16
N ASP A 97 2.74 10.87 -1.32
CA ASP A 97 3.60 10.78 -0.14
C ASP A 97 3.03 9.75 0.87
N ILE A 98 3.87 9.26 1.79
CA ILE A 98 3.47 8.24 2.78
C ILE A 98 2.26 8.66 3.60
N GLY A 99 2.22 9.92 4.08
CA GLY A 99 1.13 10.37 4.94
C GLY A 99 -0.20 10.40 4.21
N ALA A 100 -0.20 10.87 2.96
CA ALA A 100 -1.37 10.84 2.09
C ALA A 100 -1.78 9.40 1.74
N ALA A 101 -0.83 8.51 1.41
CA ALA A 101 -1.11 7.11 1.14
C ALA A 101 -1.78 6.41 2.34
N CYS A 102 -1.28 6.62 3.57
CA CYS A 102 -1.85 6.04 4.79
C CYS A 102 -3.31 6.46 5.00
N ARG A 103 -3.61 7.77 4.85
CA ARG A 103 -4.98 8.28 5.03
C ARG A 103 -5.92 7.77 3.96
N THR A 104 -5.50 7.83 2.69
CA THR A 104 -6.31 7.35 1.55
C THR A 104 -6.57 5.86 1.66
N TYR A 105 -5.57 5.06 2.03
CA TYR A 105 -5.73 3.63 2.25
C TYR A 105 -6.84 3.35 3.27
N ASN A 106 -6.79 3.99 4.45
CA ASN A 106 -7.79 3.78 5.50
C ASN A 106 -9.21 4.13 5.04
N ILE A 107 -9.38 5.21 4.27
CA ILE A 107 -10.67 5.60 3.69
C ILE A 107 -11.18 4.51 2.75
N LEU A 108 -10.37 4.12 1.76
CA LEU A 108 -10.76 3.13 0.76
C LEU A 108 -11.01 1.75 1.36
N MET A 109 -10.22 1.36 2.37
CA MET A 109 -10.43 0.13 3.13
C MET A 109 -11.77 0.16 3.88
N SER A 110 -12.13 1.30 4.50
CA SER A 110 -13.41 1.46 5.19
C SER A 110 -14.62 1.35 4.26
N GLU A 111 -14.46 1.79 3.00
CA GLU A 111 -15.42 1.63 1.89
C GLU A 111 -15.52 0.17 1.40
N GLY A 112 -14.70 -0.74 1.90
CA GLY A 112 -14.71 -2.16 1.53
C GLY A 112 -13.99 -2.47 0.22
N ARG A 113 -13.18 -1.54 -0.30
CA ARG A 113 -12.40 -1.76 -1.51
C ARG A 113 -11.15 -2.60 -1.24
N ARG A 114 -10.76 -3.41 -2.22
CA ARG A 114 -9.50 -4.19 -2.15
C ARG A 114 -8.31 -3.33 -2.57
N VAL A 115 -8.02 -2.31 -1.78
CA VAL A 115 -6.88 -1.41 -1.96
C VAL A 115 -5.59 -2.04 -1.44
N VAL A 116 -4.48 -1.88 -2.17
CA VAL A 116 -3.15 -2.23 -1.67
C VAL A 116 -2.29 -0.97 -1.56
N ALA A 117 -1.74 -0.70 -0.38
CA ALA A 117 -0.73 0.33 -0.19
C ALA A 117 0.67 -0.27 -0.34
N ALA A 118 1.44 0.18 -1.33
CA ALA A 118 2.84 -0.16 -1.52
C ALA A 118 3.72 0.97 -0.97
N MET A 119 4.40 0.72 0.14
CA MET A 119 5.05 1.77 0.94
C MET A 119 6.56 1.67 0.84
N LEU A 120 7.21 2.73 0.36
CA LEU A 120 8.66 2.89 0.33
C LEU A 120 9.12 3.76 1.52
N LEU A 121 9.56 3.10 2.59
CA LEU A 121 10.25 3.68 3.74
C LEU A 121 11.75 3.66 3.45
N VAL A 122 12.23 4.69 2.75
CA VAL A 122 13.66 4.87 2.39
C VAL A 122 14.22 6.19 2.88
#